data_AF-A0A2I0JY35-F1
#
_entry.id   AF-A0A2I0JY35-F1
#
_cell.length_a   1.000
_cell.length_b   1.000
_cell.length_c   1.000
_cell.angle_alpha   90.00
_cell.angle_beta   90.00
_cell.angle_gamma   90.00
#
_symmetry.space_group_name_H-M   'P 1'
#
loop_
_entity.id
_entity.type
_entity.pdbx_description
1 polymer ?
#
loop_
_entity_poly.entity_id
_entity_poly.type
_entity_poly.pdbx_seq_one_letter_code
_entity_poly.pdbx_strand_id
1 'polypeptide(L)'
;MSNYTLSNRMTGVGNTLKRHYETYLLEYELAHDDVDGECCLLCHSSAPGDWVNCGMCGEWAHFGCDRRQGLGAFKDYAKTDGLEYICPHCSVSNFRKKSQKTTNGY
;
A
#
# COMPACT_ATOMS: atom_id res chain seq x y z
N MET A 1 10.85 -2.41 -11.92
CA MET A 1 11.79 -2.19 -10.80
C MET A 1 13.16 -1.90 -11.38
N SER A 2 13.52 -0.62 -11.50
CA SER A 2 14.85 -0.22 -11.98
C SER A 2 15.65 0.30 -10.79
N ASN A 3 16.42 -0.57 -10.13
CA ASN A 3 17.26 -0.22 -8.98
C ASN A 3 18.63 0.36 -9.38
N TYR A 4 18.74 0.91 -10.59
CA TYR A 4 19.95 1.53 -11.11
C TYR A 4 19.79 3.05 -11.13
N THR A 5 20.51 3.72 -10.24
CA THR A 5 20.68 5.17 -10.21
C THR A 5 22.17 5.50 -10.24
N LEU A 6 22.54 6.78 -10.41
CA LEU A 6 23.95 7.20 -10.37
C LEU A 6 24.64 6.84 -9.03
N SER A 7 23.87 6.74 -7.95
CA SER A 7 24.35 6.46 -6.58
C SER A 7 24.13 5.02 -6.11
N ASN A 8 23.27 4.23 -6.76
CA ASN A 8 23.03 2.83 -6.42
C ASN A 8 23.00 1.94 -7.68
N ARG A 9 23.90 0.95 -7.72
CA ARG A 9 24.06 0.05 -8.87
C ARG A 9 23.57 -1.37 -8.61
N MET A 10 22.86 -1.62 -7.50
CA MET A 10 22.40 -2.96 -7.15
C MET A 10 21.18 -3.38 -7.98
N THR A 11 21.41 -3.72 -9.24
CA THR A 11 20.39 -4.22 -10.18
C THR A 11 19.75 -5.55 -9.74
N GLY A 12 20.49 -6.36 -8.97
CA GLY A 12 20.04 -7.66 -8.45
C GLY A 12 19.50 -7.62 -7.01
N VAL A 13 19.26 -6.44 -6.43
CA VAL A 13 18.94 -6.30 -4.99
C VAL A 13 17.75 -7.15 -4.56
N GLY A 14 16.68 -7.25 -5.36
CA GLY A 14 15.50 -8.04 -5.01
C GLY A 14 15.83 -9.53 -4.82
N ASN A 15 16.68 -10.09 -5.68
CA ASN A 15 17.11 -11.49 -5.55
C ASN A 15 18.01 -11.69 -4.31
N THR A 16 18.94 -10.76 -4.07
CA THR A 16 19.81 -10.80 -2.90
C THR A 16 19.01 -10.72 -1.60
N LEU A 17 18.04 -9.80 -1.51
CA LEU A 17 17.19 -9.64 -0.34
C LEU A 17 16.30 -10.87 -0.10
N LYS A 18 15.73 -11.47 -1.16
CA LYS A 18 14.95 -12.71 -1.02
C LYS A 18 15.79 -13.84 -0.42
N ARG A 19 17.01 -14.05 -0.91
CA ARG A 19 17.93 -15.07 -0.37
C ARG A 19 18.30 -14.80 1.09
N HIS A 20 18.53 -13.54 1.45
CA HIS A 20 18.79 -13.18 2.85
C HIS A 20 17.57 -13.43 3.73
N TYR A 21 16.37 -13.13 3.25
CA TYR A 21 15.13 -13.44 3.96
C TYR A 21 15.00 -14.94 4.25
N GLU A 22 15.18 -15.77 3.22
CA GLU A 22 15.16 -17.24 3.34
C GLU A 22 16.21 -17.75 4.35
N THR A 23 17.38 -17.11 4.39
CA THR A 23 18.50 -17.55 5.23
C THR A 23 18.35 -17.14 6.70
N TYR A 24 17.78 -15.96 6.97
CA TYR A 24 17.85 -15.33 8.29
C TYR A 24 16.50 -15.07 8.94
N LEU A 25 15.43 -14.93 8.17
CA LEU A 25 14.13 -14.45 8.68
C LEU A 25 13.00 -15.46 8.50
N LEU A 26 13.07 -16.37 7.54
CA LEU A 26 11.95 -17.28 7.25
C LEU A 26 11.63 -18.22 8.42
N GLU A 27 12.63 -18.88 9.01
CA GLU A 27 12.39 -19.74 10.18
C GLU A 27 11.90 -18.93 11.39
N TYR A 28 12.37 -17.69 11.53
CA TYR A 28 11.92 -16.77 12.56
C TYR A 28 10.43 -16.43 12.36
N GLU A 29 10.03 -15.99 11.16
CA GLU A 29 8.65 -15.69 10.82
C GLU A 29 7.72 -16.87 11.11
N LEU A 30 8.09 -18.09 10.69
CA LEU A 30 7.26 -19.27 10.92
C LEU A 30 7.10 -19.65 12.40
N ALA A 31 8.01 -19.19 13.26
CA ALA A 31 7.99 -19.45 14.70
C ALA A 31 7.35 -18.33 15.52
N HIS A 32 6.98 -17.21 14.90
CA HIS A 32 6.44 -16.02 15.57
C HIS A 32 5.12 -15.57 14.91
N ASP A 33 4.32 -14.77 15.61
CA ASP A 33 3.00 -14.29 15.15
C ASP A 33 3.06 -12.81 14.75
N ASP A 34 4.05 -12.49 13.90
CA ASP A 34 4.42 -11.11 13.55
C ASP A 34 3.89 -10.69 12.16
N VAL A 35 3.13 -11.56 11.47
CA VAL A 35 2.58 -11.31 10.13
C VAL A 35 1.09 -10.97 10.23
N ASP A 36 0.72 -9.80 9.71
CA ASP A 36 -0.67 -9.35 9.79
C ASP A 36 -1.61 -10.18 8.89
N GLY A 37 -2.63 -10.78 9.51
CA GLY A 37 -3.74 -11.46 8.83
C GLY A 37 -4.84 -10.49 8.40
N GLU A 38 -4.49 -9.40 7.71
CA GLU A 38 -5.45 -8.35 7.38
C GLU A 38 -6.52 -8.80 6.38
N CYS A 39 -7.72 -8.25 6.54
CA CYS A 39 -8.81 -8.37 5.59
C CYS A 39 -9.00 -7.04 4.87
N CYS A 40 -9.43 -7.09 3.61
CA CYS A 40 -9.72 -5.89 2.84
C CYS A 40 -10.81 -5.06 3.53
N LEU A 41 -10.53 -3.78 3.79
CA LEU A 41 -11.47 -2.86 4.45
C LEU A 41 -12.80 -2.66 3.69
N LEU A 42 -12.86 -3.04 2.41
CA LEU A 42 -14.05 -2.87 1.57
C LEU A 42 -14.93 -4.13 1.48
N CYS A 43 -14.32 -5.32 1.45
CA CYS A 43 -15.05 -6.58 1.26
C CYS A 43 -14.91 -7.55 2.45
N HIS A 44 -14.11 -7.19 3.45
CA HIS A 44 -13.83 -7.96 4.67
C HIS A 44 -13.35 -9.40 4.40
N SER A 45 -12.69 -9.60 3.27
CA SER A 45 -12.10 -10.88 2.86
C SER A 45 -10.58 -10.74 2.74
N SER A 46 -9.87 -11.82 3.02
CA SER A 46 -8.43 -12.00 2.80
C SER A 46 -8.12 -12.70 1.48
N ALA A 47 -9.05 -12.66 0.52
CA ALA A 47 -8.88 -13.29 -0.79
C ALA A 47 -7.58 -12.81 -1.49
N PRO A 48 -6.92 -13.69 -2.27
CA PRO A 48 -5.74 -13.31 -3.03
C PRO A 48 -6.07 -12.26 -4.10
N GLY A 49 -5.11 -11.39 -4.42
CA GLY A 49 -5.27 -10.37 -5.44
C GLY A 49 -4.23 -9.25 -5.30
N ASP A 50 -4.44 -8.16 -6.02
CA ASP A 50 -3.65 -6.94 -5.87
C ASP A 50 -4.19 -6.12 -4.69
N TRP A 51 -3.29 -5.74 -3.78
CA TRP A 51 -3.63 -4.99 -2.57
C TRP A 51 -2.92 -3.64 -2.55
N VAL A 52 -3.57 -2.65 -1.95
CA VAL A 52 -3.02 -1.31 -1.72
C VAL A 52 -3.27 -0.90 -0.27
N ASN A 53 -2.28 -0.24 0.33
CA ASN A 53 -2.34 0.29 1.68
C ASN A 53 -2.76 1.77 1.67
N CYS A 54 -3.68 2.15 2.55
CA CYS A 54 -4.14 3.54 2.64
C CYS A 54 -3.10 4.42 3.36
N GLY A 55 -2.54 5.42 2.69
CA GLY A 55 -1.54 6.35 3.26
C GLY A 55 -2.01 7.20 4.45
N MET A 56 -3.30 7.13 4.81
CA MET A 56 -3.87 7.86 5.94
C MET A 56 -4.21 7.02 7.16
N CYS A 57 -4.89 5.88 6.99
CA CYS A 57 -5.30 5.02 8.11
C CYS A 57 -4.41 3.79 8.27
N GLY A 58 -3.57 3.48 7.29
CA GLY A 58 -2.73 2.28 7.30
C GLY A 58 -3.50 0.98 7.05
N GLU A 59 -4.82 1.01 6.82
CA GLU A 59 -5.59 -0.20 6.50
C GLU A 59 -5.42 -0.61 5.03
N TRP A 60 -5.57 -1.90 4.77
CA TRP A 60 -5.42 -2.50 3.46
C TRP A 60 -6.75 -2.69 2.71
N ALA A 61 -6.70 -2.53 1.39
CA ALA A 61 -7.82 -2.80 0.50
C ALA A 61 -7.34 -3.57 -0.74
N HIS A 62 -8.17 -4.48 -1.26
CA HIS A 62 -7.99 -4.96 -2.63
C HIS A 62 -8.13 -3.79 -3.59
N PHE A 63 -7.20 -3.68 -4.54
CA PHE A 63 -7.25 -2.65 -5.57
C PHE A 63 -8.54 -2.78 -6.40
N GLY A 64 -8.95 -4.01 -6.74
CA GLY A 64 -10.17 -4.29 -7.50
C GLY A 64 -11.49 -4.06 -6.75
N CYS A 65 -11.45 -3.88 -5.42
CA CYS A 65 -12.64 -3.54 -4.64
C CYS A 65 -12.98 -2.05 -4.70
N ASP A 66 -12.01 -1.18 -4.97
CA ASP A 66 -12.28 0.25 -5.16
C ASP A 66 -12.69 0.53 -6.62
N ARG A 67 -13.98 0.85 -6.79
CA ARG A 67 -14.59 1.11 -8.11
C ARG A 67 -14.75 2.60 -8.42
N ARG A 68 -14.10 3.48 -7.66
CA ARG A 68 -14.13 4.93 -7.94
C ARG A 68 -13.46 5.22 -9.29
N GLN A 69 -14.05 6.15 -10.04
CA GLN A 69 -13.45 6.64 -11.27
C GLN A 69 -12.23 7.52 -10.96
N GLY A 70 -11.25 7.54 -11.86
CA GLY A 70 -10.05 8.39 -11.75
C GLY A 70 -8.90 7.77 -10.95
N LEU A 71 -9.00 6.52 -10.50
CA LEU A 71 -7.85 5.76 -10.02
C LEU A 71 -6.90 5.44 -11.18
N GLY A 72 -5.60 5.46 -10.92
CA GLY A 72 -4.58 5.01 -11.88
C GLY A 72 -4.64 3.51 -12.12
N ALA A 73 -3.72 2.94 -12.92
CA ALA A 73 -3.58 1.49 -12.96
C ALA A 73 -2.80 1.00 -11.74
N PHE A 74 -2.97 -0.26 -11.31
CA PHE A 74 -2.25 -0.81 -10.14
C PHE A 74 -0.73 -0.59 -10.21
N LYS A 75 -0.14 -0.75 -11.40
CA LYS A 75 1.31 -0.51 -11.64
C LYS A 75 1.77 0.90 -11.27
N ASP A 76 0.88 1.89 -11.31
CA ASP A 76 1.20 3.29 -10.99
C ASP A 76 1.34 3.50 -9.48
N TYR A 77 0.72 2.64 -8.66
CA TYR A 77 0.86 2.58 -7.21
C TYR A 77 2.03 1.67 -6.79
N ALA A 78 2.18 0.50 -7.44
CA ALA A 78 3.13 -0.54 -7.03
C ALA A 78 4.60 -0.26 -7.39
N LYS A 79 4.86 0.69 -8.29
CA LYS A 79 6.24 1.10 -8.62
C LYS A 79 6.88 1.89 -7.47
N THR A 80 8.21 1.89 -7.42
CA THR A 80 8.97 2.78 -6.53
C THR A 80 8.55 4.24 -6.78
N ASP A 81 8.33 5.00 -5.71
CA ASP A 81 7.78 6.35 -5.75
C ASP A 81 6.46 6.42 -6.54
N GLY A 82 5.64 5.39 -6.38
CA GLY A 82 4.30 5.29 -6.97
C GLY A 82 3.30 6.29 -6.40
N LEU A 83 2.11 6.29 -6.97
CA LEU A 83 1.00 7.11 -6.50
C LEU A 83 0.60 6.73 -5.07
N GLU A 84 0.22 7.73 -4.28
CA GLU A 84 -0.37 7.51 -2.96
C GLU A 84 -1.83 7.06 -3.11
N TYR A 85 -2.19 5.97 -2.42
CA TYR A 85 -3.57 5.50 -2.35
C TYR A 85 -4.23 5.97 -1.05
N ILE A 86 -5.38 6.63 -1.18
CA ILE A 86 -6.25 7.02 -0.06
C ILE A 86 -7.60 6.31 -0.20
N CYS A 87 -7.96 5.48 0.78
CA CYS A 87 -9.18 4.67 0.73
C CYS A 87 -10.46 5.54 0.68
N PRO A 88 -11.61 4.97 0.25
CA PRO A 88 -12.87 5.71 0.17
C PRO A 88 -13.29 6.39 1.49
N HIS A 89 -13.15 5.71 2.63
CA HIS A 89 -13.52 6.26 3.94
C HIS A 89 -12.69 7.49 4.31
N CYS A 90 -11.38 7.42 4.12
CA CYS A 90 -10.45 8.52 4.38
C CYS A 90 -10.64 9.69 3.41
N SER A 91 -10.90 9.41 2.13
CA SER A 91 -11.12 10.41 1.09
C SER A 91 -12.33 11.30 1.41
N VAL A 92 -13.48 10.71 1.76
CA VAL A 92 -14.69 11.45 2.14
C VAL A 92 -14.50 12.23 3.43
N SER A 93 -13.87 11.62 4.43
CA SER A 93 -13.62 12.25 5.73
C SER A 93 -12.73 13.49 5.61
N ASN A 94 -11.70 13.44 4.76
CA ASN A 94 -10.86 14.61 4.47
C ASN A 94 -11.57 15.68 3.64
N PHE A 95 -12.45 15.28 2.72
CA PHE A 95 -13.24 16.25 1.95
C PHE A 95 -14.13 17.10 2.88
N ARG A 96 -14.79 16.47 3.86
CA ARG A 96 -15.60 17.17 4.87
C ARG A 96 -14.77 18.15 5.71
N LYS A 97 -13.58 17.74 6.17
CA LYS A 97 -12.66 18.63 6.91
C LYS A 97 -12.21 19.83 6.10
N LYS A 98 -11.98 19.68 4.79
CA LYS A 98 -11.62 20.79 3.89
C LYS A 98 -12.81 21.73 3.64
N SER A 99 -14.01 21.18 3.39
CA SER A 99 -15.22 21.97 3.14
C SER A 99 -15.66 22.82 4.34
N GLN A 100 -15.44 22.34 5.58
CA GLN A 100 -15.76 23.10 6.79
C GLN A 100 -14.77 24.23 7.09
N LYS A 101 -13.51 24.13 6.63
CA LYS A 101 -12.53 25.22 6.78
C LYS A 101 -12.86 26.44 5.92
N THR A 102 -13.57 26.26 4.82
CA THR A 102 -13.99 27.35 3.90
C THR A 102 -15.26 28.07 4.31
N THR A 103 -15.95 27.65 5.38
CA THR A 103 -17.22 28.25 5.83
C THR A 103 -17.09 29.13 7.08
N ASN A 104 -15.89 29.31 7.64
CA ASN A 104 -15.64 30.20 8.79
C ASN A 104 -14.95 31.50 8.37
N GLY A 105 -15.59 32.23 7.45
CA GLY A 105 -15.28 33.63 7.16
C GLY A 105 -16.38 34.52 7.76
N TYR A 106 -16.20 34.90 9.03
CA TYR A 106 -16.79 36.11 9.61
C TYR A 106 -15.71 37.19 9.64
#